data_AF-A0A2H4SRT1-F1
#
_entry.id   AF-A0A2H4SRT1-F1
#
_cell.length_a   1.000
_cell.length_b   1.000
_cell.length_c   1.000
_cell.angle_alpha   90.00
_cell.angle_beta   90.00
_cell.angle_gamma   90.00
#
_symmetry.space_group_name_H-M   'P 1'
#
loop_
_entity.id
_entity.type
_entity.pdbx_description
1 polymer ?
#
loop_
_entity_poly.entity_id
_entity_poly.type
_entity_poly.pdbx_seq_one_letter_code
_entity_poly.pdbx_strand_id
1 'polypeptide(L)'
;MGSSDIPPLSAPQWLIPVSTLCLSAGVGFWLLCYVLMARRALQTHATPMPLLALGLNLSWEVVFAVYVTEMPIERAGFVLWLLFDMPVLHATIKQARHSFAASPLVARHVGRLLALVFAAGLAANYVFARWWLAVPHRGHGNKDGKPWFGLEARDTTELAWWSAGVAQMVLSVSCVAMVLSRGHSGGQSYGIWFCRFAGSLMGLPVTCGLLWWYWPEPHGFIFHPLSYIIMVPTFACDIAYPFLLAHVRKTETVLPNGMVVSGSGEATGNKKTQ
;
A
#
# COMPACT_ATOMS: atom_id res chain seq x y z
N MET A 1 0.50 -12.76 -8.48
CA MET A 1 1.83 -13.30 -8.75
C MET A 1 1.88 -14.69 -8.16
N GLY A 2 2.53 -15.61 -8.84
CA GLY A 2 2.69 -17.00 -8.41
C GLY A 2 1.50 -17.92 -8.65
N SER A 3 0.44 -17.46 -9.33
CA SER A 3 -0.71 -18.33 -9.67
C SER A 3 -0.39 -19.39 -10.74
N SER A 4 0.70 -19.19 -11.47
CA SER A 4 1.29 -20.10 -12.46
C SER A 4 2.47 -20.91 -11.91
N ASP A 5 2.84 -20.73 -10.64
CA ASP A 5 3.98 -21.44 -10.05
C ASP A 5 3.74 -22.95 -10.04
N ILE A 6 4.82 -23.71 -10.25
CA ILE A 6 4.83 -25.17 -10.28
C ILE A 6 5.57 -25.65 -9.04
N PRO A 7 4.87 -25.99 -7.96
CA PRO A 7 5.52 -26.42 -6.73
C PRO A 7 6.08 -27.86 -6.88
N PRO A 8 7.04 -28.27 -6.04
CA PRO A 8 7.59 -29.62 -6.06
C PRO A 8 6.52 -30.67 -5.71
N LEU A 9 6.77 -31.93 -6.08
CA LEU A 9 5.84 -33.04 -5.82
C LEU A 9 5.54 -33.28 -4.32
N SER A 10 6.42 -32.81 -3.43
CA SER A 10 6.22 -32.83 -1.98
C SER A 10 5.17 -31.83 -1.48
N ALA A 11 4.90 -30.77 -2.26
CA ALA A 11 3.94 -29.74 -1.89
C ALA A 11 2.51 -30.20 -2.18
N PRO A 12 1.53 -29.86 -1.32
CA PRO A 12 0.13 -30.20 -1.56
C PRO A 12 -0.40 -29.52 -2.83
N GLN A 13 -1.21 -30.23 -3.61
CA GLN A 13 -1.81 -29.71 -4.85
C GLN A 13 -2.68 -28.46 -4.64
N TRP A 14 -3.24 -28.28 -3.44
CA TRP A 14 -4.06 -27.13 -3.09
C TRP A 14 -3.25 -25.87 -2.73
N LEU A 15 -1.93 -25.95 -2.63
CA LEU A 15 -1.08 -24.86 -2.15
C LEU A 15 -1.20 -23.58 -3.00
N ILE A 16 -1.06 -23.71 -4.33
CA ILE A 16 -1.14 -22.56 -5.26
C ILE A 16 -2.57 -22.00 -5.32
N PRO A 17 -3.64 -22.81 -5.43
CA PRO A 17 -5.00 -22.31 -5.33
C PRO A 17 -5.30 -21.55 -4.04
N VAL A 18 -4.89 -22.07 -2.88
CA VAL A 18 -5.18 -21.43 -1.58
C VAL A 18 -4.35 -20.15 -1.40
N SER A 19 -3.07 -20.15 -1.77
CA SER A 19 -2.26 -18.93 -1.74
C SER A 19 -2.82 -17.85 -2.69
N THR A 20 -3.29 -18.24 -3.87
CA THR A 20 -3.98 -17.33 -4.81
C THR A 20 -5.27 -16.77 -4.22
N LEU A 21 -6.04 -17.58 -3.48
CA LEU A 21 -7.24 -17.13 -2.77
C LEU A 21 -6.90 -16.14 -1.64
N CYS A 22 -5.85 -16.41 -0.85
CA CYS A 22 -5.35 -15.47 0.16
C CYS A 22 -4.96 -14.12 -0.45
N LEU A 23 -4.22 -14.15 -1.56
CA LEU A 23 -3.87 -12.94 -2.30
C LEU A 23 -5.10 -12.22 -2.83
N SER A 24 -6.08 -12.96 -3.36
CA SER A 24 -7.35 -12.39 -3.85
C SER A 24 -8.19 -11.76 -2.75
N ALA A 25 -8.18 -12.33 -1.54
CA ALA A 25 -8.77 -11.70 -0.36
C ALA A 25 -8.04 -10.38 -0.03
N GLY A 26 -6.70 -10.38 -0.13
CA GLY A 26 -5.87 -9.19 -0.04
C GLY A 26 -6.31 -8.08 -1.01
N VAL A 27 -6.50 -8.44 -2.29
CA VAL A 27 -7.02 -7.54 -3.33
C VAL A 27 -8.39 -6.98 -2.93
N GLY A 28 -9.34 -7.84 -2.53
CA GLY A 28 -10.69 -7.43 -2.16
C GLY A 28 -10.73 -6.43 -0.99
N PHE A 29 -9.95 -6.67 0.06
CA PHE A 29 -9.83 -5.74 1.18
C PHE A 29 -9.25 -4.39 0.77
N TRP A 30 -8.25 -4.37 -0.12
CA TRP A 30 -7.68 -3.14 -0.65
C TRP A 30 -8.67 -2.35 -1.53
N LEU A 31 -9.43 -3.03 -2.38
CA LEU A 31 -10.50 -2.38 -3.17
C LEU A 31 -11.53 -1.71 -2.27
N LEU A 32 -11.97 -2.40 -1.21
CA LEU A 32 -12.86 -1.82 -0.21
C LEU A 32 -12.19 -0.63 0.50
N CYS A 33 -10.90 -0.74 0.82
CA CYS A 33 -10.13 0.34 1.42
C CYS A 33 -10.13 1.59 0.53
N TYR A 34 -9.87 1.47 -0.77
CA TYR A 34 -9.89 2.58 -1.72
C TYR A 34 -11.26 3.26 -1.81
N VAL A 35 -12.35 2.48 -1.84
CA VAL A 35 -13.71 3.03 -1.80
C VAL A 35 -13.94 3.85 -0.52
N LEU A 36 -13.57 3.29 0.64
CA LEU A 36 -13.73 3.96 1.93
C LEU A 36 -12.86 5.23 2.02
N MET A 37 -11.63 5.18 1.53
CA MET A 37 -10.70 6.30 1.46
C MET A 37 -11.28 7.45 0.64
N ALA A 38 -11.70 7.19 -0.60
CA ALA A 38 -12.27 8.21 -1.48
C ALA A 38 -13.53 8.85 -0.86
N ARG A 39 -14.46 8.02 -0.33
CA ARG A 39 -15.67 8.50 0.34
C ARG A 39 -15.36 9.38 1.55
N ARG A 40 -14.51 8.89 2.45
CA ARG A 40 -14.15 9.60 3.69
C ARG A 40 -13.44 10.91 3.39
N ALA A 41 -12.53 10.92 2.42
CA ALA A 41 -11.82 12.12 2.02
C ALA A 41 -12.76 13.21 1.49
N LEU A 42 -13.72 12.84 0.65
CA LEU A 42 -14.71 13.78 0.14
C LEU A 42 -15.64 14.30 1.24
N GLN A 43 -16.04 13.45 2.19
CA GLN A 43 -16.91 13.83 3.31
C GLN A 43 -16.23 14.75 4.34
N THR A 44 -14.94 14.58 4.56
CA THR A 44 -14.19 15.29 5.62
C THR A 44 -13.27 16.38 5.09
N HIS A 45 -13.24 16.58 3.77
CA HIS A 45 -12.37 17.50 3.07
C HIS A 45 -10.88 17.35 3.41
N ALA A 46 -10.44 16.11 3.69
CA ALA A 46 -9.06 15.81 4.03
C ALA A 46 -8.52 14.66 3.19
N THR A 47 -7.23 14.68 2.83
CA THR A 47 -6.67 13.63 1.98
C THR A 47 -6.64 12.30 2.72
N PRO A 48 -6.99 11.19 2.05
CA PRO A 48 -7.08 9.88 2.69
C PRO A 48 -5.73 9.17 2.83
N MET A 49 -4.71 9.64 2.11
CA MET A 49 -3.41 9.00 2.02
C MET A 49 -2.29 10.05 1.92
N PRO A 50 -1.08 9.75 2.42
CA PRO A 50 0.11 10.57 2.17
C PRO A 50 0.47 10.60 0.68
N LEU A 51 0.91 11.76 0.16
CA LEU A 51 1.18 11.95 -1.27
C LEU A 51 2.28 11.01 -1.80
N LEU A 52 3.35 10.83 -1.03
CA LEU A 52 4.46 9.94 -1.41
C LEU A 52 3.96 8.51 -1.59
N ALA A 53 3.18 8.02 -0.63
CA ALA A 53 2.67 6.66 -0.65
C ALA A 53 1.71 6.43 -1.82
N LEU A 54 0.79 7.38 -2.09
CA LEU A 54 -0.13 7.29 -3.23
C LEU A 54 0.61 7.26 -4.57
N GLY A 55 1.60 8.15 -4.76
CA GLY A 55 2.37 8.19 -5.99
C GLY A 55 3.18 6.91 -6.24
N LEU A 56 3.80 6.35 -5.18
CA LEU A 56 4.49 5.07 -5.26
C LEU A 56 3.53 3.91 -5.55
N ASN A 57 2.37 3.89 -4.90
CA ASN A 57 1.35 2.85 -5.07
C ASN A 57 0.86 2.78 -6.53
N LEU A 58 0.41 3.91 -7.07
CA LEU A 58 -0.01 4.03 -8.48
C LEU A 58 1.09 3.56 -9.44
N SER A 59 2.34 3.95 -9.16
CA SER A 59 3.47 3.58 -10.02
C SER A 59 3.76 2.08 -10.00
N TRP A 60 3.63 1.45 -8.84
CA TRP A 60 3.81 0.02 -8.64
C TRP A 60 2.73 -0.76 -9.38
N GLU A 61 1.47 -0.35 -9.23
CA GLU A 61 0.32 -0.99 -9.89
C GLU A 61 0.44 -0.96 -11.41
N VAL A 62 0.90 0.16 -11.99
CA VAL A 62 1.15 0.28 -13.44
C VAL A 62 2.24 -0.67 -13.91
N VAL A 63 3.39 -0.71 -13.22
CA VAL A 63 4.50 -1.60 -13.63
C VAL A 63 4.08 -3.07 -13.55
N PHE A 64 3.36 -3.45 -12.49
CA PHE A 64 2.94 -4.84 -12.34
C PHE A 64 1.85 -5.24 -13.34
N ALA A 65 0.87 -4.37 -13.60
CA ALA A 65 -0.17 -4.63 -14.59
C ALA A 65 0.39 -4.77 -16.02
N VAL A 66 1.36 -3.93 -16.38
CA VAL A 66 1.86 -3.84 -17.77
C VAL A 66 3.05 -4.75 -18.04
N TYR A 67 3.96 -4.91 -17.08
CA TYR A 67 5.23 -5.59 -17.28
C TYR A 67 5.38 -6.91 -16.52
N VAL A 68 4.98 -6.96 -15.25
CA VAL A 68 5.30 -8.12 -14.39
C VAL A 68 4.30 -9.27 -14.55
N THR A 69 3.00 -8.98 -14.61
CA THR A 69 1.94 -10.01 -14.60
C THR A 69 1.80 -10.74 -15.93
N GLU A 70 1.96 -12.06 -15.90
CA GLU A 70 1.71 -12.93 -17.06
C GLU A 70 0.27 -13.45 -17.10
N MET A 71 -0.27 -13.82 -15.94
CA MET A 71 -1.58 -14.47 -15.84
C MET A 71 -2.70 -13.43 -15.88
N PRO A 72 -3.78 -13.66 -16.66
CA PRO A 72 -4.89 -12.71 -16.77
C PRO A 72 -5.55 -12.35 -15.43
N ILE A 73 -5.68 -13.33 -14.52
CA ILE A 73 -6.26 -13.11 -13.19
C ILE A 73 -5.42 -12.13 -12.35
N GLU A 74 -4.09 -12.25 -12.42
CA GLU A 74 -3.18 -11.38 -11.70
C GLU A 74 -3.23 -9.97 -12.27
N ARG A 75 -3.16 -9.87 -13.61
CA ARG A 75 -3.28 -8.60 -14.32
C ARG A 75 -4.59 -7.89 -13.99
N ALA A 76 -5.70 -8.62 -13.96
CA ALA A 76 -6.99 -8.08 -13.59
C ALA A 76 -6.98 -7.49 -12.16
N GLY A 77 -6.34 -8.17 -11.20
CA GLY A 77 -6.19 -7.65 -9.84
C GLY A 77 -5.48 -6.29 -9.79
N PHE A 78 -4.35 -6.15 -10.48
CA PHE A 78 -3.60 -4.88 -10.56
C PHE A 78 -4.35 -3.78 -11.32
N VAL A 79 -5.04 -4.12 -12.40
CA VAL A 79 -5.87 -3.17 -13.15
C VAL A 79 -7.04 -2.68 -12.27
N LEU A 80 -7.68 -3.56 -11.51
CA LEU A 80 -8.74 -3.19 -10.58
C LEU A 80 -8.23 -2.27 -9.47
N TRP A 81 -7.07 -2.57 -8.89
CA TRP A 81 -6.43 -1.67 -7.94
C TRP A 81 -6.23 -0.28 -8.55
N LEU A 82 -5.60 -0.20 -9.73
CA LEU A 82 -5.34 1.08 -10.41
C LEU A 82 -6.61 1.86 -10.70
N LEU A 83 -7.68 1.19 -11.14
CA LEU A 83 -8.97 1.82 -11.41
C LEU A 83 -9.60 2.40 -10.13
N PHE A 84 -9.52 1.69 -9.01
CA PHE A 84 -10.08 2.13 -7.73
C PHE A 84 -9.23 3.20 -7.04
N ASP A 85 -7.95 3.28 -7.40
CA ASP A 85 -7.05 4.32 -6.94
C ASP A 85 -7.34 5.67 -7.63
N MET A 86 -7.99 5.70 -8.80
CA MET A 86 -8.37 6.94 -9.49
C MET A 86 -9.32 7.84 -8.67
N PRO A 87 -10.41 7.31 -8.04
CA PRO A 87 -11.19 8.05 -7.05
C PRO A 87 -10.36 8.57 -5.85
N VAL A 88 -9.40 7.79 -5.37
CA VAL A 88 -8.51 8.18 -4.25
C VAL A 88 -7.60 9.33 -4.67
N LEU A 89 -7.01 9.25 -5.86
CA LEU A 89 -6.21 10.31 -6.48
C LEU A 89 -7.03 11.58 -6.68
N HIS A 90 -8.23 11.46 -7.23
CA HIS A 90 -9.15 12.59 -7.40
C HIS A 90 -9.46 13.26 -6.06
N ALA A 91 -9.86 12.49 -5.05
CA ALA A 91 -10.17 13.01 -3.73
C ALA A 91 -8.94 13.67 -3.07
N THR A 92 -7.75 13.09 -3.26
CA THR A 92 -6.49 13.63 -2.76
C THR A 92 -6.18 15.00 -3.37
N ILE A 93 -6.25 15.13 -4.71
CA ILE A 93 -6.00 16.40 -5.40
C ILE A 93 -7.03 17.45 -5.00
N LYS A 94 -8.32 17.06 -4.96
CA LYS A 94 -9.43 17.96 -4.61
C LYS A 94 -9.28 18.52 -3.19
N GLN A 95 -8.88 17.69 -2.23
CA GLN A 95 -8.80 18.06 -0.82
C GLN A 95 -7.41 18.47 -0.33
N ALA A 96 -6.42 18.46 -1.23
CA ALA A 96 -5.06 18.86 -0.96
C ALA A 96 -4.96 20.25 -0.32
N ARG A 97 -5.70 21.24 -0.85
CA ARG A 97 -5.62 22.63 -0.35
C ARG A 97 -6.01 22.74 1.11
N HIS A 98 -7.05 22.02 1.54
CA HIS A 98 -7.47 21.98 2.93
C HIS A 98 -6.46 21.22 3.80
N SER A 99 -6.00 20.07 3.33
CA SER A 99 -5.11 19.18 4.10
C SER A 99 -3.69 19.71 4.27
N PHE A 100 -3.23 20.57 3.36
CA PHE A 100 -1.92 21.19 3.36
C PHE A 100 -2.01 22.71 3.60
N ALA A 101 -3.06 23.20 4.25
CA ALA A 101 -3.25 24.62 4.52
C ALA A 101 -2.07 25.23 5.30
N ALA A 102 -1.46 24.47 6.21
CA ALA A 102 -0.25 24.86 6.94
C ALA A 102 1.03 24.93 6.08
N SER A 103 0.99 24.44 4.84
CA SER A 103 2.12 24.40 3.91
C SER A 103 1.69 24.90 2.52
N PRO A 104 1.59 26.22 2.30
CA PRO A 104 1.04 26.81 1.07
C PRO A 104 1.77 26.38 -0.20
N LEU A 105 3.09 26.13 -0.12
CA LEU A 105 3.87 25.63 -1.26
C LEU A 105 3.42 24.24 -1.70
N VAL A 106 3.17 23.34 -0.75
CA VAL A 106 2.67 21.98 -1.02
C VAL A 106 1.25 22.07 -1.57
N ALA A 107 0.36 22.81 -0.89
CA ALA A 107 -1.05 22.96 -1.28
C ALA A 107 -1.24 23.44 -2.73
N ARG A 108 -0.38 24.34 -3.22
CA ARG A 108 -0.43 24.84 -4.60
C ARG A 108 0.13 23.87 -5.65
N HIS A 109 1.02 22.97 -5.25
CA HIS A 109 1.77 22.11 -6.17
C HIS A 109 1.51 20.62 -6.03
N VAL A 110 0.50 20.20 -5.24
CA VAL A 110 0.21 18.77 -5.00
C VAL A 110 0.14 17.93 -6.27
N GLY A 111 -0.54 18.41 -7.33
CA GLY A 111 -0.60 17.68 -8.60
C GLY A 111 0.78 17.45 -9.24
N ARG A 112 1.67 18.45 -9.21
CA ARG A 112 3.04 18.34 -9.73
C ARG A 112 3.91 17.43 -8.86
N LEU A 113 3.76 17.52 -7.54
CA LEU A 113 4.47 16.66 -6.59
C LEU A 113 4.05 15.19 -6.77
N LEU A 114 2.74 14.92 -6.90
CA LEU A 114 2.23 13.59 -7.20
C LEU A 114 2.75 13.07 -8.55
N ALA A 115 2.72 13.90 -9.60
CA ALA A 115 3.25 13.51 -10.91
C ALA A 115 4.75 13.20 -10.87
N LEU A 116 5.53 13.99 -10.12
CA LEU A 116 6.97 13.74 -9.92
C LEU A 116 7.21 12.42 -9.19
N VAL A 117 6.53 12.20 -8.06
CA VAL A 117 6.66 10.95 -7.29
C VAL A 117 6.22 9.75 -8.12
N PHE A 118 5.10 9.86 -8.84
CA PHE A 118 4.62 8.82 -9.73
C PHE A 118 5.62 8.49 -10.83
N ALA A 119 6.15 9.50 -11.54
CA ALA A 119 7.12 9.28 -12.63
C ALA A 119 8.44 8.66 -12.12
N ALA A 120 8.96 9.16 -10.99
CA ALA A 120 10.14 8.59 -10.35
C ALA A 120 9.90 7.16 -9.86
N GLY A 121 8.75 6.92 -9.22
CA GLY A 121 8.32 5.60 -8.77
C GLY A 121 8.14 4.62 -9.94
N LEU A 122 7.62 5.08 -11.08
CA LEU A 122 7.41 4.26 -12.26
C LEU A 122 8.74 3.81 -12.84
N ALA A 123 9.68 4.74 -12.99
CA ALA A 123 11.03 4.44 -13.43
C ALA A 123 11.75 3.48 -12.46
N ALA A 124 11.67 3.75 -11.15
CA ALA A 124 12.31 2.92 -10.14
C ALA A 124 11.75 1.50 -10.10
N ASN A 125 10.41 1.35 -10.06
CA ASN A 125 9.76 0.04 -10.07
C ASN A 125 10.04 -0.72 -11.36
N TYR A 126 10.01 -0.05 -12.52
CA TYR A 126 10.32 -0.69 -13.80
C TYR A 126 11.78 -1.15 -13.86
N VAL A 127 12.74 -0.30 -13.50
CA VAL A 127 14.17 -0.65 -13.46
C VAL A 127 14.41 -1.80 -12.49
N PHE A 128 13.79 -1.77 -11.31
CA PHE A 128 13.90 -2.84 -10.33
C PHE A 128 13.32 -4.16 -10.85
N ALA A 129 12.10 -4.17 -11.39
CA ALA A 129 11.47 -5.36 -11.94
C ALA A 129 12.23 -5.92 -13.15
N ARG A 130 12.66 -5.04 -14.07
CA ARG A 130 13.45 -5.42 -15.23
C ARG A 130 14.79 -6.01 -14.81
N TRP A 131 15.48 -5.36 -13.88
CA TRP A 131 16.70 -5.89 -13.30
C TRP A 131 16.40 -7.27 -12.72
N TRP A 132 15.44 -7.39 -11.80
CA TRP A 132 15.09 -8.61 -11.09
C TRP A 132 14.89 -9.82 -12.00
N LEU A 133 14.07 -9.64 -13.04
CA LEU A 133 13.63 -10.73 -13.93
C LEU A 133 14.62 -11.03 -15.07
N ALA A 134 15.71 -10.25 -15.20
CA ALA A 134 16.67 -10.40 -16.29
C ALA A 134 17.46 -11.72 -16.25
N VAL A 135 17.69 -12.28 -15.06
CA VAL A 135 18.49 -13.51 -14.87
C VAL A 135 17.71 -14.54 -14.06
N PRO A 136 17.90 -15.85 -14.32
CA PRO A 136 17.28 -16.89 -13.52
C PRO A 136 17.85 -16.92 -12.10
N HIS A 137 17.10 -17.50 -11.17
CA HIS A 137 17.50 -17.74 -9.78
C HIS A 137 17.89 -16.48 -8.99
N ARG A 138 17.46 -15.30 -9.42
CA ARG A 138 17.67 -14.09 -8.62
C ARG A 138 16.78 -14.10 -7.38
N GLY A 139 17.37 -13.71 -6.25
CA GLY A 139 16.70 -13.65 -4.96
C GLY A 139 17.15 -14.79 -4.05
N HIS A 140 16.28 -15.18 -3.13
CA HIS A 140 16.59 -16.19 -2.14
C HIS A 140 16.32 -17.61 -2.65
N GLY A 141 17.32 -18.49 -2.52
CA GLY A 141 17.16 -19.93 -2.71
C GLY A 141 16.91 -20.35 -4.16
N ASN A 142 16.54 -21.62 -4.34
CA ASN A 142 16.27 -22.17 -5.66
C ASN A 142 14.89 -21.71 -6.17
N LYS A 143 14.83 -21.27 -7.42
CA LYS A 143 13.65 -20.72 -8.10
C LYS A 143 13.04 -21.65 -9.15
N ASP A 144 13.50 -22.89 -9.24
CA ASP A 144 12.85 -23.89 -10.10
C ASP A 144 11.34 -23.93 -9.83
N GLY A 145 10.52 -24.02 -10.88
CA GLY A 145 9.07 -23.98 -10.79
C GLY A 145 8.48 -22.56 -10.72
N LYS A 146 9.28 -21.53 -10.99
CA LYS A 146 8.84 -20.11 -11.05
C LYS A 146 8.90 -19.60 -12.50
N PRO A 147 7.90 -19.92 -13.35
CA PRO A 147 7.88 -19.44 -14.73
C PRO A 147 7.54 -17.95 -14.80
N TRP A 148 8.04 -17.28 -15.84
CA TRP A 148 7.65 -15.93 -16.21
C TRP A 148 7.80 -15.71 -17.72
N PHE A 149 6.68 -15.58 -18.45
CA PHE A 149 6.64 -15.46 -19.91
C PHE A 149 7.48 -16.54 -20.64
N GLY A 150 7.36 -17.78 -20.19
CA GLY A 150 8.11 -18.91 -20.75
C GLY A 150 9.59 -18.99 -20.35
N LEU A 151 10.05 -18.08 -19.48
CA LEU A 151 11.39 -18.12 -18.88
C LEU A 151 11.31 -18.74 -17.48
N GLU A 152 12.12 -19.77 -17.23
CA GLU A 152 12.10 -20.53 -15.97
C GLU A 152 12.84 -19.83 -14.82
N ALA A 153 12.54 -20.09 -13.55
CA ALA A 153 13.31 -19.55 -12.42
C ALA A 153 13.34 -18.01 -12.29
N ARG A 154 12.22 -17.34 -12.62
CA ARG A 154 12.01 -15.89 -12.49
C ARG A 154 10.89 -15.63 -11.47
N ASP A 155 11.27 -15.48 -10.21
CA ASP A 155 10.32 -15.38 -9.10
C ASP A 155 9.69 -14.00 -8.98
N THR A 156 8.44 -13.91 -9.44
CA THR A 156 7.64 -12.69 -9.33
C THR A 156 6.98 -12.48 -7.96
N THR A 157 6.87 -13.55 -7.16
CA THR A 157 6.32 -13.49 -5.80
C THR A 157 7.32 -12.84 -4.86
N GLU A 158 8.61 -13.22 -4.94
CA GLU A 158 9.67 -12.53 -4.18
C GLU A 158 9.85 -11.08 -4.66
N LEU A 159 9.78 -10.82 -5.97
CA LEU A 159 9.79 -9.46 -6.51
C LEU A 159 8.68 -8.59 -5.89
N ALA A 160 7.46 -9.14 -5.80
CA ALA A 160 6.33 -8.48 -5.16
C ALA A 160 6.57 -8.25 -3.67
N TRP A 161 7.12 -9.24 -2.94
CA TRP A 161 7.46 -9.10 -1.52
C TRP A 161 8.34 -7.88 -1.25
N TRP A 162 9.39 -7.69 -2.06
CA TRP A 162 10.29 -6.56 -1.91
C TRP A 162 9.67 -5.24 -2.32
N SER A 163 9.12 -5.17 -3.54
CA SER A 163 8.60 -3.90 -4.09
C SER A 163 7.34 -3.42 -3.36
N ALA A 164 6.37 -4.30 -3.17
CA ALA A 164 5.15 -3.99 -2.42
C ALA A 164 5.45 -3.78 -0.93
N GLY A 165 6.39 -4.54 -0.36
CA GLY A 165 6.81 -4.36 1.02
C GLY A 165 7.37 -2.97 1.28
N VAL A 166 8.25 -2.46 0.43
CA VAL A 166 8.79 -1.09 0.56
C VAL A 166 7.67 -0.05 0.42
N ALA A 167 6.78 -0.20 -0.58
CA ALA A 167 5.65 0.71 -0.75
C ALA A 167 4.73 0.71 0.47
N GLN A 168 4.43 -0.47 1.03
CA GLN A 168 3.62 -0.63 2.23
C GLN A 168 4.29 -0.03 3.46
N MET A 169 5.60 -0.22 3.63
CA MET A 169 6.35 0.39 4.74
C MET A 169 6.26 1.91 4.69
N VAL A 170 6.49 2.49 3.51
CA VAL A 170 6.36 3.95 3.30
C VAL A 170 4.95 4.40 3.62
N LEU A 171 3.92 3.65 3.20
CA LEU A 171 2.54 3.96 3.51
C LEU A 171 2.24 3.91 5.01
N SER A 172 2.56 2.81 5.70
CA SER A 172 2.24 2.63 7.11
C SER A 172 2.92 3.68 7.99
N VAL A 173 4.21 3.93 7.77
CA VAL A 173 4.97 4.98 8.49
C VAL A 173 4.39 6.37 8.19
N SER A 174 4.13 6.67 6.91
CA SER A 174 3.62 7.99 6.51
C SER A 174 2.19 8.24 7.00
N CYS A 175 1.35 7.20 7.13
CA CYS A 175 0.02 7.30 7.70
C CYS A 175 0.06 7.70 9.17
N VAL A 176 0.93 7.07 9.96
CA VAL A 176 1.18 7.46 11.36
C VAL A 176 1.63 8.92 11.44
N ALA A 177 2.64 9.30 10.67
CA ALA A 177 3.15 10.66 10.63
C ALA A 177 2.07 11.68 10.20
N MET A 178 1.23 11.34 9.23
CA MET A 178 0.14 12.19 8.74
C MET A 178 -0.93 12.41 9.81
N VAL A 179 -1.37 11.38 10.53
CA VAL A 179 -2.38 11.52 11.59
C VAL A 179 -1.85 12.36 12.74
N LEU A 180 -0.61 12.11 13.18
CA LEU A 180 0.00 12.85 14.28
C LEU A 180 0.27 14.32 13.92
N SER A 181 0.77 14.59 12.70
CA SER A 181 1.05 15.96 12.25
C SER A 181 -0.21 16.80 12.05
N ARG A 182 -1.32 16.18 11.64
CA ARG A 182 -2.61 16.88 11.46
C ARG A 182 -3.37 17.06 12.77
N GLY A 183 -3.20 16.14 13.72
CA GLY A 183 -3.91 16.16 15.01
C GLY A 183 -5.42 15.97 14.90
N HIS A 184 -5.91 15.33 13.83
CA HIS A 184 -7.32 15.02 13.60
C HIS A 184 -7.52 13.82 12.67
N SER A 185 -8.70 13.20 12.66
CA SER A 185 -9.02 12.01 11.86
C SER A 185 -9.59 12.27 10.46
N GLY A 186 -9.63 13.52 10.00
CA GLY A 186 -10.03 13.86 8.62
C GLY A 186 -9.34 12.97 7.58
N GLY A 187 -10.13 12.42 6.65
CA GLY A 187 -9.68 11.48 5.62
C GLY A 187 -9.50 10.04 6.10
N GLN A 188 -9.58 9.80 7.41
CA GLN A 188 -9.27 8.51 8.06
C GLN A 188 -10.49 7.89 8.74
N SER A 189 -10.47 6.57 8.90
CA SER A 189 -11.45 5.82 9.70
C SER A 189 -10.89 4.45 10.12
N TYR A 190 -11.50 3.83 11.14
CA TYR A 190 -11.14 2.46 11.53
C TYR A 190 -11.44 1.45 10.42
N GLY A 191 -12.48 1.66 9.62
CA GLY A 191 -12.78 0.81 8.47
C GLY A 191 -11.67 0.86 7.41
N ILE A 192 -11.16 2.07 7.11
CA ILE A 192 -10.02 2.25 6.19
C ILE A 192 -8.79 1.52 6.73
N TRP A 193 -8.45 1.73 8.01
CA TRP A 193 -7.32 1.06 8.65
C TRP A 193 -7.46 -0.46 8.60
N PHE A 194 -8.61 -1.00 9.02
CA PHE A 194 -8.84 -2.43 9.08
C PHE A 194 -8.73 -3.08 7.70
N CYS A 195 -9.39 -2.50 6.69
CA CYS A 195 -9.32 -3.02 5.33
C CYS A 195 -7.88 -2.97 4.78
N ARG A 196 -7.16 -1.88 5.01
CA ARG A 196 -5.76 -1.77 4.59
C ARG A 196 -4.87 -2.82 5.26
N PHE A 197 -5.00 -2.95 6.58
CA PHE A 197 -4.21 -3.88 7.39
C PHE A 197 -4.49 -5.33 6.99
N ALA A 198 -5.78 -5.72 6.95
CA ALA A 198 -6.19 -7.05 6.53
C ALA A 198 -5.76 -7.35 5.09
N GLY A 199 -5.93 -6.38 4.17
CA GLY A 199 -5.51 -6.53 2.78
C GLY A 199 -4.01 -6.80 2.63
N SER A 200 -3.19 -6.02 3.35
CA SER A 200 -1.73 -6.16 3.33
C SER A 200 -1.27 -7.46 4.01
N LEU A 201 -1.89 -7.83 5.13
CA LEU A 201 -1.60 -9.07 5.85
C LEU A 201 -1.92 -10.30 5.00
N MET A 202 -3.09 -10.32 4.35
CA MET A 202 -3.52 -11.42 3.50
C MET A 202 -2.66 -11.51 2.22
N GLY A 203 -2.42 -10.38 1.57
CA GLY A 203 -1.71 -10.32 0.29
C GLY A 203 -0.23 -10.64 0.37
N LEU A 204 0.43 -10.30 1.49
CA LEU A 204 1.86 -10.51 1.66
C LEU A 204 2.15 -11.62 2.71
N PRO A 205 2.17 -11.39 4.05
CA PRO A 205 2.59 -12.41 5.00
C PRO A 205 1.83 -13.72 4.96
N VAL A 206 0.50 -13.70 4.87
CA VAL A 206 -0.30 -14.94 4.89
C VAL A 206 -0.02 -15.75 3.64
N THR A 207 -0.07 -15.12 2.47
CA THR A 207 0.19 -15.76 1.18
C THR A 207 1.62 -16.32 1.13
N CYS A 208 2.64 -15.51 1.43
CA CYS A 208 4.03 -15.94 1.35
C CYS A 208 4.44 -16.88 2.50
N GLY A 209 3.85 -16.73 3.68
CA GLY A 209 4.06 -17.63 4.81
C GLY A 209 3.48 -19.02 4.56
N LEU A 210 2.31 -19.10 3.92
CA LEU A 210 1.74 -20.38 3.48
C LEU A 210 2.64 -21.05 2.45
N LEU A 211 3.10 -20.30 1.45
CA LEU A 211 4.02 -20.80 0.43
C LEU A 211 5.34 -21.28 1.05
N TRP A 212 5.91 -20.53 1.99
CA TRP A 212 7.11 -20.95 2.71
C TRP A 212 6.91 -22.22 3.54
N TRP A 213 5.76 -22.39 4.17
CA TRP A 213 5.51 -23.55 5.02
C TRP A 213 5.58 -24.89 4.26
N TYR A 214 5.12 -24.91 3.01
CA TYR A 214 5.07 -26.11 2.17
C TYR A 214 6.10 -26.14 1.04
N TRP A 215 6.73 -25.00 0.74
CA TRP A 215 7.74 -24.85 -0.31
C TRP A 215 8.78 -23.80 0.11
N PRO A 216 9.60 -24.12 1.12
CA PRO A 216 10.49 -23.15 1.78
C PRO A 216 11.64 -22.66 0.90
N GLU A 217 12.11 -23.46 -0.06
CA GLU A 217 13.33 -23.20 -0.82
C GLU A 217 13.31 -21.86 -1.58
N PRO A 218 12.28 -21.54 -2.38
CA PRO A 218 12.16 -20.21 -2.98
C PRO A 218 11.61 -19.15 -2.01
N HIS A 219 10.93 -19.53 -0.92
CA HIS A 219 10.15 -18.59 -0.08
C HIS A 219 10.80 -18.21 1.25
N GLY A 220 12.02 -18.68 1.53
CA GLY A 220 12.79 -18.31 2.72
C GLY A 220 13.10 -16.80 2.84
N PHE A 221 12.89 -16.03 1.77
CA PHE A 221 13.05 -14.58 1.76
C PHE A 221 12.22 -13.85 2.83
N ILE A 222 11.11 -14.43 3.29
CA ILE A 222 10.27 -13.80 4.32
C ILE A 222 11.00 -13.64 5.67
N PHE A 223 12.04 -14.43 5.92
CA PHE A 223 12.92 -14.33 7.10
C PHE A 223 14.28 -13.67 6.82
N HIS A 224 14.50 -13.20 5.60
CA HIS A 224 15.72 -12.49 5.26
C HIS A 224 15.81 -11.17 6.06
N PRO A 225 16.99 -10.70 6.50
CA PRO A 225 17.11 -9.48 7.30
C PRO A 225 16.43 -8.24 6.69
N LEU A 226 16.48 -8.09 5.36
CA LEU A 226 15.76 -7.02 4.66
C LEU A 226 14.23 -7.11 4.82
N SER A 227 13.70 -8.32 4.93
CA SER A 227 12.28 -8.55 5.20
C SER A 227 11.90 -7.96 6.56
N TYR A 228 12.73 -8.17 7.59
CA TYR A 228 12.46 -7.57 8.91
C TYR A 228 12.55 -6.05 8.88
N ILE A 229 13.55 -5.48 8.18
CA ILE A 229 13.69 -4.03 8.03
C ILE A 229 12.44 -3.40 7.39
N ILE A 230 11.78 -4.13 6.49
CA ILE A 230 10.57 -3.66 5.81
C ILE A 230 9.30 -3.93 6.63
N MET A 231 9.14 -5.18 7.09
CA MET A 231 7.89 -5.66 7.68
C MET A 231 7.73 -5.25 9.14
N VAL A 232 8.81 -5.15 9.92
CA VAL A 232 8.72 -4.74 11.34
C VAL A 232 8.18 -3.31 11.47
N PRO A 233 8.72 -2.28 10.79
CA PRO A 233 8.17 -0.94 10.84
C PRO A 233 6.74 -0.87 10.26
N THR A 234 6.46 -1.62 9.20
CA THR A 234 5.13 -1.74 8.59
C THR A 234 4.09 -2.14 9.63
N PHE A 235 4.28 -3.30 10.28
CA PHE A 235 3.30 -3.84 11.22
C PHE A 235 3.31 -3.09 12.55
N ALA A 236 4.46 -2.60 13.03
CA ALA A 236 4.51 -1.76 14.23
C ALA A 236 3.67 -0.49 14.05
N CYS A 237 3.80 0.20 12.90
CA CYS A 237 3.01 1.39 12.59
C CYS A 237 1.52 1.05 12.45
N ASP A 238 1.19 -0.06 11.78
CA ASP A 238 -0.21 -0.44 11.58
C ASP A 238 -0.91 -0.90 12.84
N ILE A 239 -0.21 -1.58 13.75
CA ILE A 239 -0.73 -1.96 15.07
C ILE A 239 -0.89 -0.71 15.95
N ALA A 240 0.05 0.24 15.89
CA ALA A 240 -0.05 1.49 16.64
C ALA A 240 -1.17 2.42 16.11
N TYR A 241 -1.40 2.42 14.80
CA TYR A 241 -2.32 3.33 14.11
C TYR A 241 -3.71 3.49 14.75
N PRO A 242 -4.48 2.44 15.09
CA PRO A 242 -5.80 2.60 15.69
C PRO A 242 -5.77 3.30 17.05
N PHE A 243 -4.71 3.11 17.85
CA PHE A 243 -4.56 3.78 19.14
C PHE A 243 -4.23 5.27 18.96
N LEU A 244 -3.37 5.59 18.00
CA LEU A 244 -3.05 6.98 17.63
C LEU A 244 -4.27 7.69 17.03
N LEU A 245 -5.05 6.98 16.21
CA LEU A 245 -6.32 7.46 15.70
C LEU A 245 -7.30 7.73 16.84
N ALA A 246 -7.42 6.82 17.81
CA ALA A 246 -8.25 7.03 19.00
C ALA A 246 -7.80 8.27 19.79
N HIS A 247 -6.49 8.48 19.91
CA HIS A 247 -5.91 9.63 20.62
C HIS A 247 -6.31 10.95 19.95
N VAL A 248 -6.06 11.12 18.64
CA VAL A 248 -6.40 12.39 17.96
C VAL A 248 -7.90 12.66 17.92
N ARG A 249 -8.73 11.60 17.89
CA ARG A 249 -10.19 11.72 17.89
C ARG A 249 -10.78 12.24 19.20
N LYS A 250 -10.06 12.13 20.31
CA LYS A 250 -10.53 12.67 21.60
C LYS A 250 -10.58 14.19 21.62
N THR A 251 -9.73 14.83 20.81
CA THR A 251 -9.55 16.28 20.80
C THR A 251 -10.01 16.91 19.50
N GLU A 252 -10.62 16.16 18.58
CA GLU A 252 -11.05 16.69 17.28
C GLU A 252 -12.44 17.33 17.35
N THR A 253 -12.67 18.34 16.53
CA THR A 253 -13.98 18.98 16.36
C THR A 253 -14.44 18.78 14.92
N VAL A 254 -15.73 18.45 14.74
CA VAL A 254 -16.35 18.31 13.42
C VAL A 254 -17.17 19.57 13.12
N LEU A 255 -16.80 20.27 12.05
CA LEU A 255 -17.47 21.47 11.60
C LEU A 255 -18.78 21.14 10.85
N PRO A 256 -19.73 22.09 10.72
CA PRO A 256 -21.01 21.84 10.05
C PRO A 256 -20.90 21.36 8.60
N ASN A 257 -19.80 21.72 7.91
CA ASN A 257 -19.51 21.27 6.56
C ASN A 257 -18.81 19.89 6.49
N GLY A 258 -18.70 19.18 7.62
CA GLY A 258 -18.10 17.85 7.72
C GLY A 258 -16.58 17.84 7.90
N MET A 259 -15.91 19.00 7.84
CA MET A 259 -14.46 19.08 8.08
C MET A 259 -14.12 18.67 9.51
N VAL A 260 -13.04 17.91 9.64
CA VAL A 260 -12.52 17.51 10.95
C VAL A 260 -11.26 18.32 11.22
N VAL A 261 -11.23 19.05 12.33
CA VAL A 261 -10.12 19.93 12.72
C VAL A 261 -9.60 19.54 14.11
N SER A 262 -8.35 19.88 14.40
CA SER A 262 -7.78 19.66 15.74
C SER A 262 -8.34 20.69 16.72
N GLY A 263 -8.83 20.25 17.89
CA GLY A 263 -9.48 21.11 18.88
C GLY A 263 -8.54 22.07 19.61
N SER A 264 -7.22 21.91 19.48
CA SER A 264 -6.24 22.87 20.01
C SER A 264 -6.17 24.18 19.21
N GLY A 265 -6.76 24.23 18.00
CA GLY A 265 -6.74 25.41 17.13
C GLY A 265 -7.60 26.59 17.60
N GLU A 266 -8.61 26.37 18.44
CA GLU A 266 -9.45 27.45 18.97
C GLU A 266 -8.76 28.28 20.07
N ALA A 267 -7.81 27.69 20.81
CA ALA A 267 -7.12 28.37 21.91
C ALA A 267 -6.18 29.50 21.46
N THR A 268 -5.73 29.49 20.19
CA THR A 268 -4.84 30.51 19.63
C THR A 268 -5.55 31.65 18.90
N GLY A 269 -6.81 31.45 18.51
CA GLY A 269 -7.60 32.48 17.82
C GLY A 269 -8.19 33.53 18.77
N ASN A 270 -8.54 33.12 19.99
CA ASN A 270 -9.23 33.98 20.96
C ASN A 270 -8.29 34.87 21.80
N LYS A 271 -6.97 34.80 21.58
CA LYS A 271 -5.98 35.64 22.30
C LYS A 271 -5.52 36.88 21.53
N LYS A 272 -6.11 37.19 20.37
CA LYS A 272 -5.78 38.39 19.57
C LYS A 272 -6.84 39.51 19.63
N THR A 273 -7.80 39.41 20.55
CA THR A 273 -8.88 40.40 20.71
C THR A 273 -9.12 40.74 22.18
N GLN A 274 -8.04 41.06 22.91
CA GLN A 274 -8.09 41.86 24.13
C GLN A 274 -7.21 43.08 23.96
#